data_AF-V7ALU5-F1
#
_entry.id   AF-V7ALU5-F1
#
_cell.length_a   1.000
_cell.length_b   1.000
_cell.length_c   1.000
_cell.angle_alpha   90.00
_cell.angle_beta   90.00
_cell.angle_gamma   90.00
#
_symmetry.space_group_name_H-M   'P 1'
#
loop_
_entity.id
_entity.type
_entity.pdbx_description
1 polymer ?
#
loop_
_entity_poly.entity_id
_entity_poly.type
_entity_poly.pdbx_seq_one_letter_code
_entity_poly.pdbx_strand_id
1 'polypeptide(L)'
;MQQRSMISTDNASQVYAEAYTCPCLRLHPFDSIFVAQSNGNYVAIFTATPPYRLNKYKRYEGHVISGFPIKCNFSLDGKKLASGSSDGSIYLYDYQSSKVVKKIKAHEQACIDVAFHPIIPNVIASCSWDGSILVFE
;
A
#
# COMPACT_ATOMS: atom_id res chain seq x y z
N MET A 1 -19.47 10.94 -46.65
CA MET A 1 -19.16 9.59 -46.11
C MET A 1 -18.00 9.72 -45.13
N GLN A 2 -18.31 9.43 -43.86
CA GLN A 2 -17.45 9.23 -42.67
C GLN A 2 -16.17 10.08 -42.50
N GLN A 3 -16.29 11.10 -41.64
CA GLN A 3 -15.17 11.63 -40.87
C GLN A 3 -14.82 10.57 -39.81
N ARG A 4 -13.71 9.84 -39.99
CA ARG A 4 -13.17 8.94 -38.97
C ARG A 4 -12.70 9.78 -37.80
N SER A 5 -13.42 9.71 -36.69
CA SER A 5 -13.00 10.23 -35.39
C SER A 5 -11.66 9.62 -35.00
N MET A 6 -10.66 10.47 -34.75
CA MET A 6 -9.45 10.07 -34.03
C MET A 6 -9.87 9.64 -32.63
N ILE A 7 -9.74 8.35 -32.32
CA ILE A 7 -9.71 7.89 -30.93
C ILE A 7 -8.27 8.13 -30.48
N SER A 8 -8.02 9.26 -29.82
CA SER A 8 -6.79 9.44 -29.04
C SER A 8 -6.80 8.40 -27.93
N THR A 9 -5.97 7.37 -28.04
CA THR A 9 -5.86 6.28 -27.05
C THR A 9 -4.97 6.64 -25.86
N ASP A 10 -4.45 7.86 -25.77
CA ASP A 10 -3.56 8.26 -24.68
C ASP A 10 -4.29 9.02 -23.58
N ASN A 11 -5.05 8.28 -22.76
CA ASN A 11 -5.59 8.77 -21.48
C ASN A 11 -4.60 8.55 -20.31
N ALA A 12 -3.31 8.41 -20.59
CA ALA A 12 -2.28 8.29 -19.57
C ALA A 12 -1.85 9.69 -19.10
N SER A 13 -2.36 10.13 -17.95
CA SER A 13 -1.85 11.32 -17.26
C SER A 13 -0.84 10.92 -16.19
N GLN A 14 0.38 11.43 -16.27
CA GLN A 14 1.33 11.31 -15.17
C GLN A 14 0.90 12.21 -14.01
N VAL A 15 0.68 11.61 -12.83
CA VAL A 15 0.14 12.31 -11.65
C VAL A 15 1.18 12.46 -10.53
N TYR A 16 2.29 11.73 -10.64
CA TYR A 16 3.35 11.69 -9.65
C TYR A 16 4.67 11.23 -10.28
N ALA A 17 5.78 11.77 -9.76
CA ALA A 17 7.13 11.32 -10.04
C ALA A 17 7.92 11.43 -8.73
N GLU A 18 8.65 10.38 -8.37
CA GLU A 18 9.54 10.36 -7.22
C GLU A 18 10.85 9.67 -7.59
N ALA A 19 11.88 9.83 -6.76
CA ALA A 19 13.18 9.21 -6.98
C ALA A 19 13.20 7.69 -6.69
N TYR A 20 12.16 7.17 -6.03
CA TYR A 20 12.06 5.79 -5.57
C TYR A 20 11.01 5.01 -6.35
N THR A 21 11.15 3.70 -6.45
CA THR A 21 10.14 2.86 -7.09
C THR A 21 8.94 2.66 -6.17
N CYS A 22 7.76 2.45 -6.77
CA CYS A 22 6.52 2.10 -6.08
C CYS A 22 6.15 0.62 -6.33
N PRO A 23 6.60 -0.34 -5.52
CA PRO A 23 6.31 -1.77 -5.74
C PRO A 23 4.83 -2.16 -5.58
N CYS A 24 4.00 -1.35 -4.90
CA CYS A 24 2.61 -1.74 -4.61
C CYS A 24 1.64 -0.57 -4.66
N LEU A 25 0.49 -0.79 -5.30
CA LEU A 25 -0.69 0.09 -5.28
C LEU A 25 -1.89 -0.65 -4.65
N ARG A 26 -2.69 0.05 -3.86
CA ARG A 26 -3.95 -0.47 -3.29
C ARG A 26 -5.03 0.60 -3.25
N LEU A 27 -6.23 0.27 -3.71
CA LEU A 27 -7.42 1.10 -3.49
C LEU A 27 -7.91 0.92 -2.05
N HIS A 28 -8.41 2.00 -1.46
CA HIS A 28 -9.20 1.87 -0.25
C HIS A 28 -10.54 1.19 -0.58
N PRO A 29 -11.05 0.28 0.27
CA PRO A 29 -12.26 -0.47 -0.02
C PRO A 29 -13.53 0.41 -0.15
N PHE A 30 -13.54 1.60 0.48
CA PHE A 30 -14.74 2.46 0.55
C PHE A 30 -14.52 3.91 0.13
N ASP A 31 -13.28 4.40 0.17
CA ASP A 31 -12.98 5.81 -0.06
C ASP A 31 -12.37 5.92 -1.45
N SER A 32 -12.66 7.02 -2.14
CA SER A 32 -12.07 7.32 -3.46
C SER A 32 -10.60 7.72 -3.36
N ILE A 33 -9.77 6.87 -2.76
CA ILE A 33 -8.33 7.03 -2.62
C ILE A 33 -7.61 5.72 -2.94
N PHE A 34 -6.36 5.85 -3.37
CA PHE A 34 -5.43 4.74 -3.43
C PHE A 34 -4.14 5.10 -2.71
N VAL A 35 -3.41 4.07 -2.29
CA VAL A 35 -2.10 4.21 -1.68
C VAL A 35 -1.02 3.61 -2.57
N ALA A 36 0.17 4.18 -2.48
CA ALA A 36 1.36 3.70 -3.15
C ALA A 36 2.47 3.46 -2.12
N GLN A 37 2.91 2.20 -2.00
CA GLN A 37 4.06 1.83 -1.19
C GLN A 37 5.31 2.28 -1.95
N SER A 38 6.04 3.26 -1.43
CA SER A 38 7.26 3.80 -2.02
C SER A 38 8.47 3.20 -1.34
N ASN A 39 9.51 2.87 -2.10
CA ASN A 39 10.82 2.47 -1.58
C ASN A 39 11.53 3.58 -0.78
N GLY A 40 10.96 4.78 -0.70
CA GLY A 40 11.39 5.88 0.17
C GLY A 40 11.00 5.73 1.66
N ASN A 41 10.67 4.52 2.13
CA ASN A 41 10.23 4.21 3.51
C ASN A 41 8.90 4.90 3.93
N TYR A 42 8.00 5.11 2.97
CA TYR A 42 6.67 5.60 3.24
C TYR A 42 5.62 5.02 2.30
N VAL A 43 4.36 5.10 2.72
CA VAL A 43 3.21 4.89 1.84
C VAL A 43 2.52 6.22 1.58
N ALA A 44 2.47 6.61 0.31
CA ALA A 44 1.79 7.83 -0.15
C ALA A 44 0.31 7.57 -0.40
N ILE A 45 -0.53 8.61 -0.27
CA ILE A 45 -1.98 8.54 -0.52
C ILE A 45 -2.34 9.48 -1.67
N PHE A 46 -3.22 9.03 -2.56
CA PHE A 46 -3.70 9.77 -3.71
C PHE A 46 -5.23 9.74 -3.78
N THR A 47 -5.84 10.76 -4.37
CA THR A 47 -7.24 10.66 -4.81
C THR A 47 -7.35 9.66 -5.96
N ALA A 48 -8.36 8.79 -5.92
CA ALA A 48 -8.68 7.82 -6.97
C ALA A 48 -9.71 8.36 -7.98
N THR A 49 -10.09 9.63 -7.86
CA THR A 49 -10.98 10.33 -8.79
C THR A 49 -10.25 11.53 -9.40
N PRO A 50 -10.46 11.84 -10.69
CA PRO A 50 -9.94 13.05 -11.31
C PRO A 50 -10.35 14.33 -10.56
N PRO A 51 -9.44 15.30 -10.41
CA PRO A 51 -8.00 15.21 -10.69
C PRO A 51 -7.30 14.29 -9.66
N TYR A 52 -6.53 13.31 -10.15
CA TYR A 52 -5.73 12.42 -9.30
C TYR A 52 -4.59 13.23 -8.66
N ARG A 53 -4.55 13.31 -7.33
CA ARG A 53 -3.64 14.18 -6.59
C ARG A 53 -3.05 13.46 -5.39
N LEU A 54 -1.75 13.62 -5.20
CA LEU A 54 -1.05 13.26 -3.96
C LEU A 54 -1.58 14.09 -2.79
N ASN A 55 -1.84 13.44 -1.66
CA ASN A 55 -2.04 14.12 -0.39
C ASN A 55 -0.66 14.50 0.20
N LYS A 56 -0.33 15.80 0.16
CA LYS A 56 0.95 16.32 0.65
C LYS A 56 1.10 16.34 2.17
N TYR A 57 0.00 16.18 2.90
CA TYR A 57 -0.04 16.31 4.37
C TYR A 57 -0.18 14.96 5.07
N LYS A 58 -0.32 13.87 4.31
CA LYS A 58 -0.62 12.55 4.86
C LYS A 58 0.14 11.45 4.12
N ARG A 59 0.92 10.69 4.87
CA ARG A 59 1.66 9.50 4.44
C ARG A 59 1.90 8.59 5.66
N TYR A 60 2.15 7.31 5.41
CA TYR A 60 2.42 6.33 6.45
C TYR A 60 3.91 6.02 6.50
N GLU A 61 4.55 6.23 7.65
CA GLU A 61 6.02 6.16 7.80
C GLU A 61 6.42 5.21 8.95
N GLY A 62 7.73 5.00 9.13
CA GLY A 62 8.30 4.26 10.26
C GLY A 62 8.59 2.78 10.00
N HIS A 63 8.05 2.21 8.91
CA HIS A 63 8.55 0.95 8.36
C HIS A 63 9.77 1.22 7.49
N VAL A 64 10.63 0.21 7.34
CA VAL A 64 11.84 0.27 6.51
C VAL A 64 11.70 -0.72 5.36
N ILE A 65 12.21 -0.37 4.17
CA ILE A 65 12.07 -1.19 2.96
C ILE A 65 13.40 -1.73 2.44
N SER A 66 14.50 -0.99 2.60
CA SER A 66 15.86 -1.43 2.25
C SER A 66 16.01 -2.06 0.86
N GLY A 67 15.23 -1.60 -0.13
CA GLY A 67 15.25 -2.12 -1.50
C GLY A 67 14.43 -3.39 -1.76
N PHE A 68 13.78 -3.96 -0.74
CA PHE A 68 12.85 -5.08 -0.92
C PHE A 68 11.56 -4.61 -1.60
N PRO A 69 10.89 -5.46 -2.41
CA PRO A 69 9.61 -5.14 -3.05
C PRO A 69 8.45 -5.29 -2.05
N ILE A 70 8.51 -4.54 -0.95
CA ILE A 70 7.52 -4.62 0.14
C ILE A 70 6.17 -4.10 -0.35
N LYS A 71 5.11 -4.74 0.14
CA LYS A 71 3.73 -4.43 -0.21
C LYS A 71 2.92 -4.00 1.00
N CYS A 72 1.77 -3.39 0.72
CA CYS A 72 0.80 -2.96 1.71
C CYS A 72 -0.62 -3.42 1.33
N ASN A 73 -1.53 -3.40 2.30
CA ASN A 73 -2.94 -3.74 2.08
C ASN A 73 -3.87 -3.09 3.11
N PHE A 74 -5.12 -2.84 2.73
CA PHE A 74 -6.14 -2.33 3.63
C PHE A 74 -6.86 -3.46 4.36
N SER A 75 -7.29 -3.19 5.59
CA SER A 75 -8.23 -4.06 6.29
C SER A 75 -9.59 -4.06 5.60
N LEU A 76 -10.36 -5.12 5.85
CA LEU A 76 -11.71 -5.30 5.29
C LEU A 76 -12.63 -4.11 5.59
N ASP A 77 -12.50 -3.50 6.76
CA ASP A 77 -13.25 -2.32 7.18
C ASP A 77 -12.64 -0.98 6.72
N GLY A 78 -11.52 -1.00 6.00
CA GLY A 78 -10.75 0.18 5.55
C GLY A 78 -10.07 0.96 6.67
N LYS A 79 -10.29 0.62 7.94
CA LYS A 79 -9.80 1.44 9.06
C LYS A 79 -8.30 1.28 9.32
N LYS A 80 -7.67 0.23 8.78
CA LYS A 80 -6.25 -0.03 8.94
C LYS A 80 -5.56 -0.22 7.60
N LEU A 81 -4.33 0.24 7.52
CA LEU A 81 -3.39 -0.13 6.48
C LEU A 81 -2.30 -1.01 7.12
N ALA A 82 -1.98 -2.14 6.51
CA ALA A 82 -0.81 -2.95 6.87
C ALA A 82 0.29 -2.76 5.83
N SER A 83 1.55 -2.77 6.27
CA SER A 83 2.72 -2.88 5.42
C SER A 83 3.72 -3.85 6.03
N GLY A 84 4.46 -4.58 5.20
CA GLY A 84 5.64 -5.31 5.63
C GLY A 84 6.81 -4.37 5.95
N SER A 85 7.92 -4.93 6.41
CA SER A 85 9.16 -4.18 6.61
C SER A 85 10.37 -5.09 6.44
N SER A 86 11.50 -4.51 6.00
CA SER A 86 12.79 -5.17 5.89
C SER A 86 13.33 -5.65 7.24
N ASP A 87 12.81 -5.15 8.36
CA ASP A 87 13.12 -5.63 9.70
C ASP A 87 12.34 -6.90 10.11
N GLY A 88 11.53 -7.44 9.20
CA GLY A 88 10.69 -8.63 9.39
C GLY A 88 9.41 -8.39 10.18
N SER A 89 9.05 -7.14 10.43
CA SER A 89 7.82 -6.78 11.11
C SER A 89 6.69 -6.43 10.15
N ILE A 90 5.47 -6.58 10.64
CA ILE A 90 4.26 -5.99 10.07
C ILE A 90 3.97 -4.69 10.81
N TYR A 91 3.80 -3.61 10.06
CA TYR A 91 3.37 -2.32 10.56
C TYR A 91 1.89 -2.12 10.27
N LEU A 92 1.09 -1.93 11.31
CA LEU A 92 -0.32 -1.58 11.19
C LEU A 92 -0.49 -0.10 11.51
N TYR A 93 -1.18 0.58 10.61
CA TYR A 93 -1.49 2.00 10.68
C TYR A 93 -2.97 2.22 10.89
N ASP A 94 -3.33 3.22 11.69
CA ASP A 94 -4.66 3.81 11.62
C ASP A 94 -4.80 4.58 10.31
N TYR A 95 -5.81 4.25 9.51
CA TYR A 95 -6.04 4.89 8.23
C TYR A 95 -6.29 6.39 8.39
N GLN A 96 -7.03 6.83 9.41
CA GLN A 96 -7.42 8.23 9.54
C GLN A 96 -6.26 9.11 10.01
N SER A 97 -5.56 8.69 11.06
CA SER A 97 -4.48 9.46 11.68
C SER A 97 -3.10 9.23 11.08
N SER A 98 -2.94 8.23 10.21
CA SER A 98 -1.64 7.78 9.65
C SER A 98 -0.58 7.41 10.68
N LYS A 99 -1.00 7.09 11.91
CA LYS A 99 -0.08 6.69 12.98
C LYS A 99 0.05 5.17 13.02
N VAL A 100 1.24 4.69 13.34
CA VAL A 100 1.45 3.28 13.67
C VAL A 100 0.63 2.97 14.93
N VAL A 101 -0.31 2.03 14.82
CA VAL A 101 -1.11 1.54 15.95
C VAL A 101 -0.55 0.26 16.53
N LYS A 102 0.13 -0.54 15.72
CA LYS A 102 0.75 -1.79 16.17
C LYS A 102 1.93 -2.16 15.26
N LYS A 103 2.98 -2.68 15.88
CA LYS A 103 4.10 -3.36 15.21
C LYS A 103 4.10 -4.81 15.66
N ILE A 104 4.14 -5.74 14.72
CA ILE A 104 4.15 -7.18 14.98
C ILE A 104 5.45 -7.74 14.42
N LYS A 105 6.35 -8.22 15.28
CA LYS A 105 7.53 -8.97 14.82
C LYS A 105 7.04 -10.34 14.34
N ALA A 106 7.05 -10.55 13.03
CA ALA A 106 6.52 -11.75 12.39
C ALA A 106 7.66 -12.68 11.95
N HIS A 107 8.70 -12.10 11.35
CA HIS A 107 9.72 -12.84 10.62
C HIS A 107 11.13 -12.39 11.01
N GLU A 108 12.13 -13.25 10.84
CA GLU A 108 13.54 -12.88 11.04
C GLU A 108 14.11 -12.14 9.82
N GLN A 109 13.64 -12.48 8.61
CA GLN A 109 13.96 -11.75 7.38
C GLN A 109 12.83 -10.79 6.98
N ALA A 110 13.05 -10.02 5.90
CA ALA A 110 12.12 -9.01 5.42
C ALA A 110 10.71 -9.58 5.21
N CYS A 111 9.71 -8.93 5.81
CA CYS A 111 8.31 -9.21 5.56
C CYS A 111 7.91 -8.52 4.26
N ILE A 112 7.59 -9.29 3.22
CA ILE A 112 7.42 -8.81 1.85
C ILE A 112 5.98 -8.42 1.55
N ASP A 113 5.01 -9.20 2.00
CA ASP A 113 3.58 -8.95 1.75
C ASP A 113 2.75 -9.22 3.01
N VAL A 114 1.61 -8.55 3.08
CA VAL A 114 0.61 -8.71 4.13
C VAL A 114 -0.77 -8.69 3.47
N ALA A 115 -1.58 -9.68 3.78
CA ALA A 115 -2.95 -9.80 3.30
C ALA A 115 -3.92 -9.83 4.48
N PHE A 116 -4.96 -9.01 4.42
CA PHE A 116 -6.10 -9.17 5.31
C PHE A 116 -7.01 -10.26 4.79
N HIS A 117 -7.55 -11.05 5.71
CA HIS A 117 -8.57 -12.03 5.36
C HIS A 117 -9.82 -11.29 4.83
N PRO A 118 -10.42 -11.74 3.71
CA PRO A 118 -11.46 -10.97 3.01
C PRO A 118 -12.84 -11.01 3.69
N ILE A 119 -13.04 -11.85 4.71
CA ILE A 119 -14.33 -12.06 5.37
C ILE A 119 -14.20 -11.95 6.90
N ILE A 120 -13.36 -12.78 7.50
CA ILE A 120 -13.06 -12.78 8.93
C ILE A 120 -12.26 -11.52 9.32
N PRO A 121 -12.78 -10.66 10.22
CA PRO A 121 -12.07 -9.47 10.69
C PRO A 121 -10.79 -9.80 11.47
N ASN A 122 -9.82 -8.89 11.46
CA ASN A 122 -8.55 -8.97 12.21
C ASN A 122 -7.62 -10.15 11.91
N VAL A 123 -8.02 -11.07 11.04
CA VAL A 123 -7.12 -12.12 10.55
C VAL A 123 -6.23 -11.57 9.44
N ILE A 124 -4.92 -11.75 9.59
CA ILE A 124 -3.93 -11.36 8.58
C ILE A 124 -2.97 -12.51 8.28
N ALA A 125 -2.55 -12.61 7.02
CA ALA A 125 -1.45 -13.45 6.60
C ALA A 125 -0.27 -12.58 6.19
N SER A 126 0.96 -13.03 6.43
CA SER A 126 2.17 -12.37 5.94
C SER A 126 3.15 -13.39 5.39
N CYS A 127 4.03 -12.94 4.48
CA CYS A 127 5.11 -13.75 3.94
C CYS A 127 6.46 -13.04 4.02
N SER A 128 7.51 -13.84 4.14
CA SER A 128 8.89 -13.37 4.34
C SER A 128 9.78 -13.73 3.16
N TRP A 129 10.89 -13.01 3.05
CA TRP A 129 11.98 -13.32 2.11
C TRP A 129 12.63 -14.68 2.36
N ASP A 130 12.52 -15.22 3.59
CA ASP A 130 12.96 -16.58 3.92
C ASP A 130 12.02 -17.68 3.39
N GLY A 131 10.90 -17.32 2.76
CA GLY A 131 9.92 -18.25 2.20
C GLY A 131 8.85 -18.71 3.18
N SER A 132 8.89 -18.28 4.44
CA SER A 132 7.85 -18.60 5.42
C SER A 132 6.58 -17.76 5.23
N ILE A 133 5.46 -18.33 5.66
CA ILE A 133 4.15 -17.70 5.68
C ILE A 133 3.57 -17.88 7.08
N LEU A 134 3.08 -16.80 7.68
CA LEU A 134 2.44 -16.81 8.99
C LEU A 134 1.04 -16.23 8.91
N VAL A 135 0.14 -16.74 9.75
CA VAL A 135 -1.23 -16.24 9.93
C VAL A 135 -1.41 -15.81 11.37
N PHE A 136 -2.09 -14.69 11.58
CA PHE A 136 -2.34 -14.08 12.87
C PHE A 136 -3.84 -13.81 13.02
N GLU A 137 -4.38 -14.03 14.22
CA GLU A 137 -5.79 -13.83 14.59
C GLU A 137 -5.91 -12.88 15.80
#